data_AF-A0A816HGU1-F1
#
_entry.id   AF-A0A816HGU1-F1
#
_cell.length_a   1.000
_cell.length_b   1.000
_cell.length_c   1.000
_cell.angle_alpha   90.00
_cell.angle_beta   90.00
_cell.angle_gamma   90.00
#
_symmetry.space_group_name_H-M   'P 1'
#
loop_
_entity.id
_entity.type
_entity.pdbx_description
1 polymer ?
#
loop_
_entity_poly.entity_id
_entity_poly.type
_entity_poly.pdbx_seq_one_letter_code
_entity_poly.pdbx_strand_id
1 'polypeptide(L)'
;MSYSTYFDLCSPSACTYSTTSRRNLSYGITLFISLYGGLTIILRLVASQCIDLIYRCKYRSTDAAEEDSNQQNQYSFKPIVSLKQLNLFKNINLRAEENIQQQKITTRVYFILLIGSMLVLCLVTSLDSQIETIIVLNPSLTTYVSLESKYSTTLRCPCANKTMLYRTLLSLSPVFHQVCSSGFVQSDWIEQMINSMRYRNPYDWRGSAYKQFQVLSDLCQLANQTIIAAMDRFLSQSFIASSVMNE
;
A
#
# COMPACT_ATOMS: atom_id res chain seq x y z
N MET A 1 22.19 -4.06 -23.30
CA MET A 1 21.95 -2.70 -22.76
C MET A 1 22.05 -2.77 -21.25
N SER A 2 22.50 -1.71 -20.56
CA SER A 2 22.53 -1.66 -19.09
C SER A 2 21.24 -1.07 -18.52
N TYR A 3 20.85 -1.51 -17.33
CA TYR A 3 19.74 -0.94 -16.56
C TYR A 3 19.90 0.57 -16.32
N SER A 4 21.14 1.06 -16.16
CA SER A 4 21.43 2.49 -15.99
C SER A 4 20.89 3.35 -17.14
N THR A 5 21.02 2.86 -18.38
CA THR A 5 20.54 3.59 -19.56
C THR A 5 19.01 3.70 -19.55
N TYR A 6 18.32 2.63 -19.12
CA TYR A 6 16.87 2.65 -18.93
C TYR A 6 16.45 3.64 -17.84
N PHE A 7 17.14 3.63 -16.70
CA PHE A 7 16.86 4.56 -15.59
C PHE A 7 17.01 6.02 -16.03
N ASP A 8 18.08 6.32 -16.77
CA ASP A 8 18.32 7.66 -17.31
C ASP A 8 17.27 8.07 -18.34
N LEU A 9 16.78 7.14 -19.18
CA LEU A 9 15.69 7.40 -20.13
C LEU A 9 14.35 7.68 -19.42
N CYS A 10 14.03 6.91 -18.37
CA CYS A 10 12.85 7.11 -17.53
C CYS A 10 12.91 8.44 -16.77
N SER A 11 14.11 8.83 -16.31
CA SER A 11 14.43 10.10 -15.62
C SER A 11 13.36 10.48 -14.57
N PRO A 12 13.22 9.72 -13.47
CA PRO A 12 12.18 9.99 -12.48
C PRO A 12 12.30 11.39 -11.89
N SER A 13 11.24 12.19 -11.95
CA SER A 13 11.24 13.56 -11.40
C SER A 13 11.16 13.57 -9.88
N ALA A 14 10.51 12.55 -9.31
CA ALA A 14 10.43 12.34 -7.88
C ALA A 14 10.21 10.85 -7.59
N CYS A 15 10.72 10.38 -6.45
CA CYS A 15 10.35 9.10 -5.84
C CYS A 15 9.64 9.37 -4.52
N THR A 16 8.61 8.58 -4.23
CA THR A 16 7.89 8.61 -2.96
C THR A 16 7.93 7.25 -2.31
N TYR A 17 8.17 7.18 -1.01
CA TYR A 17 8.04 5.95 -0.25
C TYR A 17 7.33 6.22 1.06
N SER A 18 6.65 5.19 1.58
CA SER A 18 5.91 5.28 2.82
C SER A 18 6.62 4.50 3.92
N THR A 19 6.77 5.12 5.09
CA THR A 19 7.36 4.52 6.29
C THR A 19 6.41 4.68 7.47
N THR A 20 6.52 3.79 8.46
CA THR A 20 5.72 3.85 9.68
C THR A 20 6.48 4.65 10.73
N SER A 21 5.88 5.75 11.19
CA SER A 21 6.40 6.61 12.23
C SER A 21 5.50 6.56 13.47
N ARG A 22 6.05 6.95 14.63
CA ARG A 22 5.28 7.03 15.87
C ARG A 22 4.33 8.22 15.80
N ARG A 23 3.11 8.06 16.31
CA ARG A 23 2.13 9.14 16.34
C ARG A 23 2.67 10.38 17.05
N ASN A 24 2.45 11.55 16.44
CA ASN A 24 2.75 12.84 17.05
C ASN A 24 1.87 13.07 18.28
N LEU A 25 2.48 13.54 19.37
CA LEU A 25 1.81 13.82 20.66
C LEU A 25 0.59 14.75 20.51
N SER A 26 0.64 15.67 19.55
CA SER A 26 -0.44 16.62 19.26
C SER A 26 -1.76 15.94 18.90
N TYR A 27 -1.71 14.87 18.10
CA TYR A 27 -2.89 14.11 17.71
C TYR A 27 -3.54 13.43 18.92
N GLY A 28 -2.72 12.88 19.83
CA GLY A 28 -3.19 12.29 21.08
C GLY A 28 -3.96 13.31 21.92
N ILE A 29 -3.42 14.51 22.09
CA ILE A 29 -4.07 15.60 22.85
C ILE A 29 -5.42 15.99 22.21
N THR A 30 -5.46 16.17 20.89
CA THR A 30 -6.70 16.51 20.18
C THR A 30 -7.78 15.44 20.32
N LEU A 31 -7.37 14.16 20.30
CA LEU A 31 -8.27 13.03 20.52
C LEU A 31 -8.86 13.02 21.95
N PHE A 32 -8.04 13.31 22.96
CA PHE A 32 -8.52 13.40 24.34
C PHE A 32 -9.54 14.53 24.52
N ILE A 33 -9.27 15.70 23.95
CA ILE A 33 -10.17 16.86 24.04
C ILE A 33 -11.52 16.57 23.35
N SER A 34 -11.51 15.93 22.18
CA SER A 34 -12.73 15.63 21.43
C SER A 34 -13.59 14.54 22.07
N LEU A 35 -12.97 13.52 22.69
CA LEU A 35 -13.69 12.42 23.33
C LEU A 35 -14.21 12.74 24.73
N TYR A 36 -13.58 13.69 25.45
CA TYR A 36 -13.92 14.01 26.84
C TYR A 36 -15.42 14.37 27.02
N GLY A 37 -15.98 15.15 26.08
CA GLY A 37 -17.37 15.58 26.15
C GLY A 37 -18.38 14.42 26.06
N GLY A 38 -18.22 13.52 25.10
CA GLY A 38 -19.14 12.37 24.93
C GLY A 38 -18.95 11.29 25.99
N LEU A 39 -17.69 11.04 26.36
CA LEU A 39 -17.32 9.99 27.31
C LEU A 39 -17.90 10.26 28.70
N THR A 40 -17.88 11.51 29.16
CA THR A 40 -18.43 11.88 30.48
C THR A 40 -19.94 11.67 30.57
N ILE A 41 -20.70 11.96 29.50
CA ILE A 41 -22.16 11.75 29.46
C ILE A 41 -22.49 10.25 29.50
N ILE A 42 -21.80 9.44 28.69
CA ILE A 42 -22.01 7.98 28.62
C ILE A 42 -21.64 7.31 29.94
N LEU A 43 -20.48 7.66 30.52
CA LEU A 43 -20.05 7.13 31.80
C LEU A 43 -21.01 7.46 32.94
N ARG A 44 -21.67 8.62 32.88
CA ARG A 44 -22.70 9.02 33.85
C ARG A 44 -23.92 8.10 33.77
N LEU A 45 -24.36 7.77 32.56
CA LEU A 45 -25.48 6.85 32.33
C LEU A 45 -25.12 5.43 32.76
N VAL A 46 -23.93 4.92 32.38
CA VAL A 46 -23.47 3.57 32.73
C VAL A 46 -23.27 3.43 34.24
N ALA A 47 -22.66 4.41 34.91
CA ALA A 47 -22.48 4.37 36.36
C ALA A 47 -23.82 4.30 37.11
N SER A 48 -24.85 4.99 36.63
CA SER A 48 -26.21 4.90 37.17
C SER A 48 -26.79 3.49 37.02
N GLN A 49 -26.69 2.91 35.83
CA GLN A 49 -27.21 1.57 35.53
C GLN A 49 -26.49 0.45 36.29
N CYS A 50 -25.16 0.56 36.44
CA CYS A 50 -24.37 -0.41 37.22
C CYS A 50 -24.82 -0.46 38.68
N ILE A 51 -25.25 0.67 39.24
CA ILE A 51 -25.71 0.73 40.63
C ILE A 51 -27.09 0.14 40.78
N ASP A 52 -28.02 0.45 39.86
CA ASP A 52 -29.33 -0.20 39.83
C ASP A 52 -29.18 -1.72 39.71
N LEU A 53 -28.19 -2.21 38.95
CA LEU A 53 -27.87 -3.62 38.84
C LEU A 53 -27.30 -4.20 40.16
N ILE A 54 -26.33 -3.52 40.78
CA ILE A 54 -25.73 -3.95 42.05
C ILE A 54 -26.79 -3.96 43.17
N TYR A 55 -27.66 -2.94 43.21
CA TYR A 55 -28.74 -2.85 44.17
C TYR A 55 -29.80 -3.92 43.91
N ARG A 56 -30.23 -4.14 42.67
CA ARG A 56 -31.16 -5.24 42.32
C ARG A 56 -30.59 -6.60 42.71
N CYS A 57 -29.29 -6.83 42.52
CA CYS A 57 -28.65 -8.08 42.95
C CYS A 57 -28.57 -8.22 44.48
N LYS A 58 -28.36 -7.12 45.22
CA LYS A 58 -28.27 -7.12 46.69
C LYS A 58 -29.65 -7.20 47.34
N TYR A 59 -30.62 -6.47 46.81
CA TYR A 59 -32.02 -6.42 47.23
C TYR A 59 -32.72 -7.77 46.99
N ARG A 60 -32.42 -8.46 45.88
CA ARG A 60 -32.88 -9.84 45.63
C ARG A 60 -32.35 -10.86 46.64
N SER A 61 -31.35 -10.50 47.46
CA SER A 61 -30.88 -11.28 48.61
C SER A 61 -31.42 -10.80 49.96
N THR A 62 -32.22 -9.73 50.02
CA THR A 62 -32.67 -9.10 51.28
C THR A 62 -34.15 -8.68 51.27
N ASP A 63 -34.95 -9.18 50.32
CA ASP A 63 -36.41 -9.06 50.27
C ASP A 63 -37.12 -9.95 51.33
N ALA A 64 -36.82 -9.69 52.59
CA ALA A 64 -37.59 -10.16 53.75
C ALA A 64 -37.44 -9.19 54.92
N ALA A 65 -37.66 -7.88 54.72
CA ALA A 65 -38.10 -6.94 55.77
C ALA A 65 -38.38 -5.55 55.20
N GLU A 66 -39.53 -5.01 55.60
CA GLU A 66 -40.24 -3.82 55.14
C GLU A 66 -39.84 -2.52 55.88
N GLU A 67 -40.12 -1.37 55.23
CA GLU A 67 -40.66 -0.06 55.74
C GLU A 67 -40.11 0.62 57.03
N ASP A 68 -40.13 1.95 57.26
CA ASP A 68 -40.51 3.18 56.56
C ASP A 68 -40.05 4.39 57.43
N SER A 69 -39.93 5.57 56.79
CA SER A 69 -40.26 6.93 57.26
C SER A 69 -39.34 7.80 58.14
N ASN A 70 -39.31 9.05 57.66
CA ASN A 70 -39.37 10.35 58.34
C ASN A 70 -38.09 11.18 58.61
N GLN A 71 -38.19 12.45 58.19
CA GLN A 71 -37.10 13.39 57.95
C GLN A 71 -37.37 14.69 58.70
N GLN A 72 -36.39 15.19 59.47
CA GLN A 72 -36.39 16.58 59.93
C GLN A 72 -34.98 17.18 59.93
N ASN A 73 -34.93 18.44 59.53
CA ASN A 73 -33.76 19.22 59.10
C ASN A 73 -32.85 19.65 60.25
N GLN A 74 -31.53 19.73 60.00
CA GLN A 74 -30.74 20.87 60.49
C GLN A 74 -29.47 21.13 59.68
N TYR A 75 -29.21 22.42 59.53
CA TYR A 75 -28.11 23.07 58.82
C TYR A 75 -26.77 22.90 59.53
N SER A 76 -25.71 22.62 58.76
CA SER A 76 -24.42 23.33 58.81
C SER A 76 -23.39 22.58 57.95
N PHE A 77 -22.38 23.33 57.49
CA PHE A 77 -21.02 22.96 57.08
C PHE A 77 -20.62 23.24 55.63
N LYS A 78 -19.73 24.24 55.51
CA LYS A 78 -18.43 24.09 54.85
C LYS A 78 -17.36 24.15 55.96
N PRO A 79 -16.27 23.38 55.87
CA PRO A 79 -15.18 23.78 54.99
C PRO A 79 -14.62 22.64 54.11
N ILE A 80 -13.67 23.08 53.28
CA ILE A 80 -12.99 22.43 52.17
C ILE A 80 -12.63 20.96 52.45
N VAL A 81 -13.05 20.09 51.53
CA VAL A 81 -13.07 18.65 51.70
C VAL A 81 -11.90 17.99 50.96
N SER A 82 -11.11 17.23 51.72
CA SER A 82 -10.15 16.23 51.24
C SER A 82 -10.84 15.24 50.29
N LEU A 83 -10.18 14.84 49.20
CA LEU A 83 -10.68 13.99 48.08
C LEU A 83 -11.51 12.75 48.49
N LYS A 84 -11.43 12.29 49.74
CA LYS A 84 -12.22 11.18 50.31
C LYS A 84 -13.73 11.44 50.45
N GLN A 85 -14.23 12.68 50.39
CA GLN A 85 -15.69 12.96 50.43
C GLN A 85 -16.27 13.54 49.13
N LEU A 86 -15.56 13.38 48.00
CA LEU A 86 -16.11 13.70 46.68
C LEU A 86 -17.37 12.86 46.42
N ASN A 87 -18.48 13.56 46.23
CA ASN A 87 -19.76 13.01 45.82
C ASN A 87 -20.27 13.85 44.64
N LEU A 88 -19.94 13.39 43.42
CA LEU A 88 -20.26 14.09 42.17
C LEU A 88 -21.76 14.05 41.84
N PHE A 89 -22.48 13.10 42.45
CA PHE A 89 -23.91 12.86 42.24
C PHE A 89 -24.74 13.30 43.44
N LYS A 90 -24.25 14.28 44.21
CA LYS A 90 -24.93 14.81 45.39
C LYS A 90 -26.29 15.40 45.02
N ASN A 91 -27.36 14.65 45.27
CA ASN A 91 -28.73 15.17 45.15
C ASN A 91 -29.14 15.78 46.50
N ILE A 92 -29.43 17.08 46.49
CA ILE A 92 -29.73 17.86 47.70
C ILE A 92 -31.06 17.43 48.34
N ASN A 93 -31.95 16.79 47.57
CA ASN A 93 -33.33 16.48 47.95
C ASN A 93 -33.51 15.06 48.54
N LEU A 94 -32.50 14.19 48.51
CA LEU A 94 -32.61 12.78 48.94
C LEU A 94 -31.52 12.44 49.97
N ARG A 95 -31.84 12.61 51.26
CA ARG A 95 -30.90 12.54 52.39
C ARG A 95 -31.15 11.35 53.33
N ALA A 96 -31.56 10.20 52.80
CA ALA A 96 -31.44 8.94 53.54
C ALA A 96 -29.96 8.53 53.56
N GLU A 97 -29.48 7.94 54.66
CA GLU A 97 -28.08 7.52 54.82
C GLU A 97 -27.68 6.49 53.74
N GLU A 98 -28.64 5.67 53.33
CA GLU A 98 -28.55 4.75 52.20
C GLU A 98 -28.27 5.48 50.87
N ASN A 99 -28.97 6.59 50.61
CA ASN A 99 -28.79 7.41 49.40
C ASN A 99 -27.42 8.10 49.37
N ILE A 100 -26.86 8.50 50.53
CA ILE A 100 -25.52 9.13 50.59
C ILE A 100 -24.42 8.10 50.32
N GLN A 101 -24.57 6.87 50.83
CA GLN A 101 -23.63 5.79 50.52
C GLN A 101 -23.71 5.40 49.04
N GLN A 102 -24.91 5.29 48.47
CA GLN A 102 -25.12 5.07 47.03
C GLN A 102 -24.44 6.14 46.17
N GLN A 103 -24.62 7.42 46.50
CA GLN A 103 -24.02 8.52 45.73
C GLN A 103 -22.48 8.53 45.81
N LYS A 104 -21.89 8.17 46.97
CA LYS A 104 -20.44 7.99 47.12
C LYS A 104 -19.92 6.77 46.33
N ILE A 105 -20.66 5.66 46.33
CA ILE A 105 -20.33 4.47 45.53
C ILE A 105 -20.42 4.79 44.04
N THR A 106 -21.45 5.52 43.61
CA THR A 106 -21.61 6.01 42.22
C THR A 106 -20.42 6.80 41.78
N THR A 107 -19.97 7.73 42.62
CA THR A 107 -18.82 8.58 42.32
C THR A 107 -17.54 7.74 42.20
N ARG A 108 -17.34 6.74 43.06
CA ARG A 108 -16.19 5.82 42.98
C ARG A 108 -16.22 4.95 41.72
N VAL A 109 -17.37 4.35 41.41
CA VAL A 109 -17.57 3.53 40.19
C VAL A 109 -17.33 4.38 38.94
N TYR A 110 -17.88 5.59 38.90
CA TYR A 110 -17.64 6.55 37.80
C TYR A 110 -16.16 6.84 37.61
N PHE A 111 -15.40 7.14 38.68
CA PHE A 111 -13.97 7.39 38.56
C PHE A 111 -13.18 6.16 38.11
N ILE A 112 -13.53 4.96 38.58
CA ILE A 112 -12.90 3.71 38.12
C ILE A 112 -13.14 3.51 36.62
N LEU A 113 -14.38 3.67 36.16
CA LEU A 113 -14.72 3.54 34.75
C LEU A 113 -14.05 4.62 33.89
N LEU A 114 -13.99 5.87 34.38
CA LEU A 114 -13.32 6.97 33.70
C LEU A 114 -11.81 6.70 33.56
N ILE A 115 -11.13 6.34 34.66
CA ILE A 115 -9.70 6.04 34.64
C ILE A 115 -9.42 4.82 33.75
N GLY A 116 -10.23 3.77 33.85
CA GLY A 116 -10.11 2.58 33.00
C GLY A 116 -10.25 2.92 31.51
N SER A 117 -11.27 3.70 31.14
CA SER A 117 -11.48 4.14 29.75
C SER A 117 -10.34 5.01 29.22
N MET A 118 -9.80 5.91 30.06
CA MET A 118 -8.66 6.75 29.69
C MET A 118 -7.38 5.93 29.52
N LEU A 119 -7.15 4.91 30.36
CA LEU A 119 -6.02 4.00 30.23
C LEU A 119 -6.10 3.18 28.93
N VAL A 120 -7.27 2.62 28.61
CA VAL A 120 -7.48 1.88 27.36
C VAL A 120 -7.25 2.79 26.14
N LEU A 121 -7.80 4.00 26.15
CA LEU A 121 -7.60 4.97 25.08
C LEU A 121 -6.12 5.36 24.95
N CYS A 122 -5.41 5.57 26.06
CA CYS A 122 -3.98 5.87 26.08
C CYS A 122 -3.13 4.73 25.49
N LEU A 123 -3.47 3.48 25.81
CA LEU A 123 -2.79 2.30 25.26
C LEU A 123 -3.02 2.17 23.75
N VAL A 124 -4.27 2.28 23.29
CA VAL A 124 -4.61 2.23 21.86
C VAL A 124 -3.95 3.39 21.11
N THR A 125 -3.89 4.58 21.73
CA THR A 125 -3.24 5.73 21.10
C THR A 125 -1.73 5.57 20.96
N SER A 126 -1.10 5.00 21.98
CA SER A 126 0.35 4.77 22.05
C SER A 126 0.83 3.64 21.15
N LEU A 127 0.01 2.62 20.91
CA LEU A 127 0.36 1.45 20.11
C LEU A 127 0.15 1.66 18.61
N ASP A 128 -0.62 2.65 18.21
CA ASP A 128 -0.90 2.92 16.81
C ASP A 128 0.24 3.73 16.18
N SER A 129 0.51 3.44 14.91
CA SER A 129 1.57 4.09 14.13
C SER A 129 0.95 4.79 12.94
N GLN A 130 1.56 5.88 12.50
CA GLN A 130 1.09 6.63 11.34
C GLN A 130 1.99 6.34 10.13
N ILE A 131 1.36 6.19 8.97
CA ILE A 131 2.08 6.10 7.70
C ILE A 131 2.45 7.53 7.27
N GLU A 132 3.74 7.76 7.09
CA GLU A 132 4.30 9.00 6.55
C GLU A 132 4.88 8.74 5.16
N THR A 133 4.55 9.59 4.20
CA THR A 133 5.08 9.52 2.83
C THR A 133 6.18 10.56 2.66
N ILE A 134 7.37 10.09 2.30
CA ILE A 134 8.56 10.91 2.07
C ILE A 134 8.77 11.07 0.56
N ILE A 135 9.10 12.28 0.13
CA ILE A 135 9.34 12.63 -1.28
C ILE A 135 10.82 12.95 -1.49
N VAL A 136 11.44 12.30 -2.46
CA VAL A 136 12.82 12.53 -2.90
C VAL A 136 12.78 13.07 -4.32
N LEU A 137 13.28 14.29 -4.52
CA LEU A 137 13.29 14.95 -5.83
C LEU A 137 14.53 14.53 -6.64
N ASN A 138 14.35 14.32 -7.95
CA ASN A 138 15.40 13.98 -8.92
C ASN A 138 16.45 12.98 -8.39
N PRO A 139 16.03 11.75 -8.02
CA PRO A 139 16.92 10.78 -7.41
C PRO A 139 17.95 10.26 -8.41
N SER A 140 19.18 10.03 -7.95
CA SER A 140 20.18 9.29 -8.72
C SER A 140 19.85 7.80 -8.75
N LEU A 141 20.43 7.06 -9.70
CA LEU A 141 20.32 5.59 -9.75
C LEU A 141 20.74 4.93 -8.43
N THR A 142 21.82 5.41 -7.80
CA THR A 142 22.29 4.87 -6.52
C THR A 142 21.30 5.13 -5.39
N THR A 143 20.69 6.32 -5.35
CA THR A 143 19.62 6.63 -4.39
C THR A 143 18.41 5.73 -4.62
N TYR A 144 17.98 5.55 -5.86
CA TYR A 144 16.89 4.63 -6.19
C TYR A 144 17.17 3.20 -5.71
N VAL A 145 18.33 2.62 -6.06
CA VAL A 145 18.71 1.26 -5.65
C VAL A 145 18.73 1.13 -4.12
N SER A 146 19.24 2.14 -3.41
CA SER A 146 19.24 2.12 -1.94
C SER A 146 17.83 2.18 -1.32
N LEU A 147 16.91 2.94 -1.93
CA LEU A 147 15.53 3.04 -1.49
C LEU A 147 14.75 1.78 -1.84
N GLU A 148 14.97 1.21 -3.04
CA GLU A 148 14.34 -0.03 -3.50
C GLU A 148 14.71 -1.18 -2.57
N SER A 149 15.99 -1.28 -2.17
CA SER A 149 16.44 -2.29 -1.20
C SER A 149 15.74 -2.19 0.16
N LYS A 150 15.35 -0.98 0.59
CA LYS A 150 14.79 -0.74 1.94
C LYS A 150 13.26 -0.64 1.96
N TYR A 151 12.66 -0.20 0.86
CA TYR A 151 11.25 0.19 0.77
C TYR A 151 10.55 -0.34 -0.50
N SER A 152 11.01 -1.46 -1.07
CA SER A 152 10.49 -2.03 -2.34
C SER A 152 8.95 -2.08 -2.45
N THR A 153 8.25 -2.36 -1.35
CA THR A 153 6.78 -2.47 -1.35
C THR A 153 6.05 -1.13 -1.44
N THR A 154 6.65 -0.06 -0.92
CA THR A 154 6.03 1.28 -0.83
C THR A 154 6.68 2.32 -1.72
N LEU A 155 7.86 2.04 -2.28
CA LEU A 155 8.57 2.93 -3.18
C LEU A 155 7.82 3.06 -4.50
N ARG A 156 7.66 4.29 -4.96
CA ARG A 156 7.03 4.66 -6.22
C ARG A 156 7.82 5.78 -6.86
N CYS A 157 8.34 5.52 -8.05
CA CYS A 157 9.17 6.45 -8.81
C CYS A 157 8.55 6.65 -10.20
N PRO A 158 7.61 7.58 -10.38
CA PRO A 158 7.05 7.85 -11.71
C PRO A 158 8.14 8.31 -12.69
N CYS A 159 8.12 7.78 -13.92
CA CYS A 159 8.98 8.26 -15.00
C CYS A 159 8.51 9.65 -15.46
N ALA A 160 9.44 10.58 -15.67
CA ALA A 160 9.11 11.82 -16.36
C ALA A 160 8.78 11.54 -17.83
N ASN A 161 9.57 10.68 -18.47
CA ASN A 161 9.31 10.18 -19.82
C ASN A 161 8.54 8.87 -19.74
N LYS A 162 7.21 8.94 -19.93
CA LYS A 162 6.34 7.75 -19.91
C LYS A 162 6.42 6.92 -21.18
N THR A 163 7.03 7.46 -22.22
CA THR A 163 7.08 6.87 -23.56
C THR A 163 8.52 6.89 -24.07
N MET A 164 9.06 5.72 -24.37
CA MET A 164 10.43 5.52 -24.84
C MET A 164 10.37 4.65 -26.11
N LEU A 165 11.27 4.84 -27.07
CA LEU A 165 11.29 3.99 -28.26
C LEU A 165 11.95 2.65 -27.96
N TYR A 166 11.45 1.54 -28.52
CA TYR A 166 12.12 0.25 -28.35
C TYR A 166 13.56 0.26 -28.89
N ARG A 167 13.84 1.05 -29.94
CA ARG A 167 15.21 1.26 -30.46
C ARG A 167 16.19 1.79 -29.42
N THR A 168 15.74 2.58 -28.45
CA THR A 168 16.62 3.09 -27.38
C THR A 168 16.82 2.07 -26.26
N LEU A 169 15.98 1.02 -26.21
CA LEU A 169 15.97 0.02 -25.14
C LEU A 169 16.57 -1.34 -25.55
N LEU A 170 16.50 -1.67 -26.84
CA LEU A 170 16.83 -2.99 -27.37
C LEU A 170 17.69 -2.85 -28.63
N SER A 171 18.65 -3.76 -28.77
CA SER A 171 19.40 -3.96 -30.01
C SER A 171 19.15 -5.38 -30.49
N LEU A 172 18.63 -5.50 -31.71
CA LEU A 172 18.31 -6.78 -32.34
C LEU A 172 19.24 -6.97 -33.54
N SER A 173 19.86 -8.15 -33.62
CA SER A 173 20.71 -8.54 -34.74
C SER A 173 20.28 -9.92 -35.22
N PRO A 174 19.48 -10.01 -36.30
CA PRO A 174 19.01 -11.29 -36.80
C PRO A 174 20.17 -12.11 -37.37
N VAL A 175 20.15 -13.41 -37.11
CA VAL A 175 21.10 -14.38 -37.68
C VAL A 175 20.32 -15.29 -38.61
N PHE A 176 20.64 -15.25 -39.89
CA PHE A 176 20.00 -16.09 -40.90
C PHE A 176 20.74 -17.43 -41.04
N HIS A 177 20.07 -18.42 -41.60
CA HIS A 177 20.67 -19.72 -41.87
C HIS A 177 21.89 -19.58 -42.79
N GLN A 178 22.96 -20.33 -42.52
CA GLN A 178 24.24 -20.24 -43.24
C GLN A 178 24.12 -20.42 -44.76
N VAL A 179 23.07 -21.13 -45.21
CA VAL A 179 22.78 -21.30 -46.63
C VAL A 179 22.53 -19.97 -47.36
N CYS A 180 21.94 -18.99 -46.67
CA CYS A 180 21.66 -17.66 -47.22
C CYS A 180 22.91 -16.77 -47.35
N SER A 181 24.03 -17.19 -46.77
CA SER A 181 25.35 -16.59 -46.96
C SER A 181 26.30 -17.49 -47.77
N SER A 182 25.80 -18.61 -48.30
CA SER A 182 26.60 -19.57 -49.05
C SER A 182 26.69 -19.21 -50.54
N GLY A 183 27.59 -19.87 -51.28
CA GLY A 183 27.67 -19.74 -52.73
C GLY A 183 26.39 -20.18 -53.46
N PHE A 184 25.55 -21.01 -52.85
CA PHE A 184 24.35 -21.57 -53.49
C PHE A 184 23.26 -20.55 -53.83
N VAL A 185 23.27 -19.39 -53.17
CA VAL A 185 22.31 -18.30 -53.41
C VAL A 185 22.89 -17.17 -54.26
N GLN A 186 24.18 -17.24 -54.60
CA GLN A 186 24.87 -16.24 -55.42
C GLN A 186 24.51 -16.42 -56.91
N SER A 187 24.50 -15.31 -57.64
CA SER A 187 24.24 -15.28 -59.09
C SER A 187 25.18 -16.21 -59.87
N ASP A 188 26.45 -16.23 -59.50
CA ASP A 188 27.50 -16.93 -60.24
C ASP A 188 27.30 -18.45 -60.20
N TRP A 189 26.81 -18.99 -59.07
CA TRP A 189 26.47 -20.40 -58.95
C TRP A 189 25.28 -20.76 -59.84
N ILE A 190 24.24 -19.92 -59.81
CA ILE A 190 23.01 -20.13 -60.59
C ILE A 190 23.33 -20.05 -62.10
N GLU A 191 24.15 -19.09 -62.52
CA GLU A 191 24.58 -18.94 -63.90
C GLU A 191 25.44 -20.11 -64.38
N GLN A 192 26.39 -20.57 -63.56
CA GLN A 192 27.19 -21.76 -63.87
C GLN A 192 26.31 -23.00 -64.03
N MET A 193 25.30 -23.16 -63.17
CA MET A 193 24.32 -24.25 -63.28
C MET A 193 23.53 -24.15 -64.59
N ILE A 194 23.10 -22.96 -65.00
CA ILE A 194 22.40 -22.74 -66.27
C ILE A 194 23.29 -23.12 -67.46
N ASN A 195 24.54 -22.65 -67.47
CA ASN A 195 25.49 -22.90 -68.54
C ASN A 195 25.92 -24.37 -68.64
N SER A 196 25.87 -25.11 -67.54
CA SER A 196 26.16 -26.55 -67.51
C SER A 196 25.12 -27.42 -68.26
N MET A 197 23.96 -26.85 -68.62
CA MET A 197 22.84 -27.55 -69.28
C MET A 197 22.91 -27.56 -70.82
N ARG A 198 24.10 -27.54 -71.43
CA ARG A 198 24.26 -27.52 -72.91
C ARG A 198 23.61 -28.71 -73.65
N TYR A 199 23.37 -29.83 -72.97
CA TYR A 199 22.63 -30.98 -73.50
C TYR A 199 21.40 -31.25 -72.64
N ARG A 200 20.21 -30.97 -73.19
CA ARG A 200 18.92 -31.04 -72.49
C ARG A 200 18.46 -32.50 -72.36
N ASN A 201 19.04 -33.26 -71.42
CA ASN A 201 18.49 -34.53 -70.99
C ASN A 201 17.35 -34.26 -69.97
N PRO A 202 16.10 -34.66 -70.26
CA PRO A 202 14.97 -34.42 -69.34
C PRO A 202 15.11 -35.13 -67.98
N TYR A 203 16.02 -36.10 -67.86
CA TYR A 203 16.34 -36.79 -66.60
C TYR A 203 17.52 -36.17 -65.85
N ASP A 204 18.15 -35.11 -66.37
CA ASP A 204 19.25 -34.43 -65.69
C ASP A 204 18.69 -33.49 -64.61
N TRP A 205 19.03 -33.77 -63.36
CA TRP A 205 18.61 -32.98 -62.21
C TRP A 205 19.02 -31.50 -62.32
N ARG A 206 20.11 -31.20 -63.04
CA ARG A 206 20.57 -29.82 -63.28
C ARG A 206 19.53 -28.99 -64.03
N GLY A 207 18.70 -29.66 -64.84
CA GLY A 207 17.54 -29.11 -65.55
C GLY A 207 16.51 -28.41 -64.65
N SER A 208 16.37 -28.88 -63.41
CA SER A 208 15.46 -28.32 -62.41
C SER A 208 16.19 -27.64 -61.25
N ALA A 209 17.45 -28.00 -60.99
CA ALA A 209 18.24 -27.51 -59.87
C ALA A 209 18.46 -25.99 -59.86
N TYR A 210 18.75 -25.37 -61.02
CA TYR A 210 18.99 -23.92 -61.06
C TYR A 210 17.75 -23.15 -60.57
N LYS A 211 16.54 -23.65 -60.88
CA LYS A 211 15.27 -23.07 -60.40
C LYS A 211 15.13 -23.23 -58.89
N GLN A 212 15.54 -24.38 -58.35
CA GLN A 212 15.52 -24.61 -56.89
C GLN A 212 16.49 -23.68 -56.16
N PHE A 213 17.71 -23.48 -56.69
CA PHE A 213 18.67 -22.53 -56.14
C PHE A 213 18.23 -21.07 -56.30
N GLN A 214 17.54 -20.74 -57.38
CA GLN A 214 16.90 -19.43 -57.55
C GLN A 214 15.82 -19.20 -56.49
N VAL A 215 14.91 -20.18 -56.30
CA VAL A 215 13.90 -20.13 -55.23
C VAL A 215 14.55 -19.99 -53.85
N LEU A 216 15.63 -20.71 -53.59
CA LEU A 216 16.38 -20.59 -52.34
C LEU A 216 16.95 -19.17 -52.14
N SER A 217 17.51 -18.57 -53.19
CA SER A 217 18.01 -17.18 -53.16
C SER A 217 16.87 -16.20 -52.88
N ASP A 218 15.75 -16.34 -53.58
CA ASP A 218 14.55 -15.50 -53.39
C ASP A 218 13.98 -15.64 -51.98
N LEU A 219 13.92 -16.87 -51.43
CA LEU A 219 13.48 -17.13 -50.06
C LEU A 219 14.42 -16.48 -49.03
N CYS A 220 15.73 -16.55 -49.24
CA CYS A 220 16.71 -15.92 -48.37
C CYS A 220 16.59 -14.39 -48.41
N GLN A 221 16.39 -13.79 -49.58
CA GLN A 221 16.15 -12.36 -49.73
C GLN A 221 14.83 -11.93 -49.06
N LEU A 222 13.76 -12.69 -49.31
CA LEU A 222 12.45 -12.43 -48.73
C LEU A 222 12.50 -12.52 -47.20
N ALA A 223 13.15 -13.54 -46.66
CA ALA A 223 13.35 -13.70 -45.22
C ALA A 223 14.11 -12.50 -44.64
N ASN A 224 15.19 -12.08 -45.29
CA ASN A 224 15.98 -10.94 -44.85
C ASN A 224 15.15 -9.65 -44.81
N GLN A 225 14.48 -9.33 -45.93
CA GLN A 225 13.64 -8.14 -46.04
C GLN A 225 12.49 -8.15 -45.03
N THR A 226 11.82 -9.30 -44.88
CA THR A 226 10.68 -9.44 -43.96
C THR A 226 11.11 -9.22 -42.51
N ILE A 227 12.22 -9.85 -42.10
CA ILE A 227 12.72 -9.73 -40.72
C ILE A 227 13.24 -8.32 -40.45
N ILE A 228 14.00 -7.71 -41.36
CA ILE A 228 14.47 -6.33 -41.19
C ILE A 228 13.30 -5.36 -41.12
N ALA A 229 12.29 -5.48 -41.99
CA ALA A 229 11.13 -4.61 -41.99
C ALA A 229 10.29 -4.78 -40.71
N ALA A 230 10.07 -6.03 -40.26
CA ALA A 230 9.36 -6.31 -39.01
C ALA A 230 10.13 -5.76 -37.80
N MET A 231 11.45 -5.91 -37.79
CA MET A 231 12.32 -5.38 -36.74
C MET A 231 12.29 -3.85 -36.69
N ASP A 232 12.38 -3.18 -37.85
CA ASP A 232 12.33 -1.72 -37.91
C ASP A 232 10.97 -1.18 -37.42
N ARG A 233 9.88 -1.85 -37.83
CA ARG A 233 8.53 -1.57 -37.33
C ARG A 233 8.39 -1.82 -35.83
N PHE A 234 9.03 -2.84 -35.28
CA PHE A 234 9.01 -3.12 -33.85
C PHE A 234 9.82 -2.09 -33.06
N LEU A 235 11.05 -1.79 -33.49
CA LEU A 235 11.95 -0.86 -32.81
C LEU A 235 11.47 0.59 -32.86
N SER A 236 10.63 0.94 -33.84
CA SER A 236 9.95 2.25 -33.92
C SER A 236 8.71 2.36 -33.03
N GLN A 237 8.24 1.26 -32.42
CA GLN A 237 7.15 1.33 -31.45
C GLN A 237 7.59 1.97 -30.13
N SER A 238 6.60 2.51 -29.45
CA SER A 238 6.74 3.11 -28.15
C SER A 238 6.53 2.08 -27.03
N PHE A 239 7.53 1.96 -26.17
CA PHE A 239 7.44 1.33 -24.86
C PHE A 239 6.87 2.33 -23.84
N ILE A 240 5.88 1.89 -23.05
CA ILE A 240 5.20 2.73 -22.07
C ILE A 240 5.55 2.26 -20.66
N ALA A 241 6.13 3.15 -19.86
CA ALA A 241 6.40 2.91 -18.44
C ALA A 241 5.87 4.08 -17.60
N SER A 242 4.98 3.78 -16.66
CA SER A 242 4.44 4.79 -15.74
C SER A 242 5.37 5.05 -14.56
N SER A 243 6.17 4.06 -14.16
CA SER A 243 7.17 4.13 -13.10
C SER A 243 8.43 3.37 -13.48
N VAL A 244 9.53 3.69 -12.78
CA VAL A 244 10.77 2.91 -12.82
C VAL A 244 10.43 1.45 -12.49
N MET A 245 10.83 0.55 -13.39
CA MET A 245 10.73 -0.89 -13.18
C MET A 245 11.98 -1.39 -12.46
N ASN A 246 11.78 -2.39 -11.62
CA ASN A 246 12.84 -3.18 -11.03
C ASN A 246 13.64 -3.94 -12.11
N GLU A 247 14.93 -4.15 -11.83
CA GLU A 247 15.81 -5.06 -12.58
C GLU A 247 15.37 -6.52 -12.38
#